data_AF-A0A329SB69-F1
#
_entry.id   AF-A0A329SB69-F1
#
_cell.length_a   1.000
_cell.length_b   1.000
_cell.length_c   1.000
_cell.angle_alpha   90.00
_cell.angle_beta   90.00
_cell.angle_gamma   90.00
#
_symmetry.space_group_name_H-M   'P 1'
#
loop_
_entity.id
_entity.type
_entity.pdbx_description
1 polymer ?
#
loop_
_entity_poly.entity_id
_entity_poly.type
_entity_poly.pdbx_seq_one_letter_code
_entity_poly.pdbx_strand_id
1 'polypeptide(L)'
;MTPRYVWKTVRSDMAREDSQLLMEDMKVFIIVKSPLVPRSVCALTRPHKMQYQLLRRSSETCKAATPYDACQWLGKELTCQELNRVTITESGNHETFVREPRQPQVTPRLKDYGREMASQGLRPTRIRMNITRSPYTKKTLHQNDDHDEILGQIEQLAYGPEVSDTSPFSFGWERDARGKPDVGNGSDEKPFLVGLTTTRLSHNAARDPSSFVFHMDATFK
;
A
#
# COMPACT_ATOMS: atom_id res chain seq x y z
N MET A 1 -7.10 -35.28 16.48
CA MET A 1 -6.06 -34.48 17.18
C MET A 1 -6.10 -33.05 16.66
N THR A 2 -6.35 -32.05 17.52
CA THR A 2 -6.20 -30.64 17.14
C THR A 2 -4.71 -30.35 16.90
N PRO A 3 -4.30 -29.83 15.74
CA PRO A 3 -2.91 -29.51 15.48
C PRO A 3 -2.37 -28.56 16.55
N ARG A 4 -1.27 -28.95 17.20
CA ARG A 4 -0.58 -28.16 18.23
C ARG A 4 0.32 -27.16 17.52
N TYR A 5 -0.23 -25.99 17.22
CA TYR A 5 0.53 -24.88 16.68
C TYR A 5 1.40 -24.24 17.77
N VAL A 6 2.68 -24.00 17.48
CA VAL A 6 3.58 -23.24 18.33
C VAL A 6 3.44 -21.77 17.93
N TRP A 7 2.76 -20.99 18.76
CA TRP A 7 2.51 -19.58 18.49
C TRP A 7 3.67 -18.73 19.02
N LYS A 8 4.25 -17.91 18.14
CA LYS A 8 5.21 -16.86 18.49
C LYS A 8 4.49 -15.52 18.56
N THR A 9 4.73 -14.76 19.63
CA THR A 9 4.19 -13.40 19.74
C THR A 9 4.94 -12.47 18.79
N VAL A 10 4.19 -11.82 17.89
CA VAL A 10 4.72 -10.77 17.01
C VAL A 10 4.72 -9.45 17.78
N ARG A 11 3.55 -9.08 18.30
CA ARG A 11 3.34 -7.93 19.18
C ARG A 11 2.19 -8.23 20.14
N SER A 12 2.24 -7.64 21.32
CA SER A 12 1.22 -7.76 22.35
C SER A 12 0.80 -6.40 22.85
N ASP A 13 -0.42 -6.31 23.35
CA ASP A 13 -0.93 -5.13 24.08
C ASP A 13 -0.93 -3.82 23.26
N MET A 14 -1.16 -3.94 21.95
CA MET A 14 -1.22 -2.79 21.03
C MET A 14 -2.59 -2.13 21.06
N ALA A 15 -2.64 -0.83 20.80
CA ALA A 15 -3.89 -0.17 20.42
C ALA A 15 -4.41 -0.76 19.09
N ARG A 16 -5.72 -0.75 18.90
CA ARG A 16 -6.35 -1.34 17.71
C ARG A 16 -5.96 -0.61 16.42
N GLU A 17 -5.72 0.69 16.51
CA GLU A 17 -5.33 1.53 15.39
C GLU A 17 -3.90 1.13 14.93
N ASP A 18 -2.98 0.99 15.87
CA ASP A 18 -1.62 0.53 15.60
C ASP A 18 -1.59 -0.91 15.07
N SER A 19 -2.48 -1.77 15.58
CA SER A 19 -2.57 -3.14 15.12
C SER A 19 -3.08 -3.20 13.68
N GLN A 20 -4.00 -2.32 13.28
CA GLN A 20 -4.46 -2.21 11.88
C GLN A 20 -3.31 -1.83 10.95
N LEU A 21 -2.48 -0.85 11.33
CA LEU A 21 -1.30 -0.47 10.54
C LEU A 21 -0.30 -1.62 10.41
N LEU A 22 -0.05 -2.34 11.50
CA LEU A 22 0.83 -3.52 11.46
C LEU A 22 0.26 -4.61 10.53
N MET A 23 -1.04 -4.85 10.60
CA MET A 23 -1.73 -5.85 9.80
C MET A 23 -1.79 -5.46 8.31
N GLU A 24 -1.88 -4.17 8.00
CA GLU A 24 -1.73 -3.64 6.63
C GLU A 24 -0.31 -3.84 6.08
N ASP A 25 0.70 -3.90 6.94
CA ASP A 25 2.07 -4.16 6.53
C ASP A 25 2.37 -5.65 6.25
N MET A 26 1.56 -6.55 6.80
CA MET A 26 1.70 -8.00 6.59
C MET A 26 1.31 -8.42 5.16
N LYS A 27 1.79 -9.59 4.75
CA LYS A 27 1.38 -10.21 3.47
C LYS A 27 -0.12 -10.46 3.45
N VAL A 28 -0.73 -10.38 2.27
CA VAL A 28 -2.19 -10.54 2.10
C VAL A 28 -2.68 -11.84 2.75
N PHE A 29 -3.67 -11.68 3.63
CA PHE A 29 -4.29 -12.76 4.38
C PHE A 29 -5.82 -12.62 4.38
N ILE A 30 -6.49 -13.71 4.74
CA ILE A 30 -7.93 -13.77 4.98
C ILE A 30 -8.22 -14.20 6.41
N ILE A 31 -9.30 -13.67 6.98
CA ILE A 31 -9.83 -14.11 8.27
C ILE A 31 -10.69 -15.35 8.03
N VAL A 32 -10.25 -16.50 8.53
CA VAL A 32 -10.96 -17.78 8.34
C VAL A 32 -11.91 -18.10 9.49
N LYS A 33 -11.68 -17.54 10.67
CA LYS A 33 -12.53 -17.71 11.86
C LYS A 33 -12.48 -16.44 12.70
N SER A 34 -13.62 -16.02 13.24
CA SER A 34 -13.72 -14.86 14.14
C SER A 34 -14.61 -15.10 15.40
N PRO A 35 -14.48 -16.21 16.15
CA PRO A 35 -15.30 -16.45 17.34
C PRO A 35 -15.00 -15.49 18.49
N LEU A 36 -15.99 -15.31 19.37
CA LEU A 36 -15.77 -14.74 20.70
C LEU A 36 -15.35 -15.85 21.66
N VAL A 37 -14.22 -15.65 22.36
CA VAL A 37 -13.67 -16.61 23.32
C VAL A 37 -13.59 -15.97 24.72
N PRO A 38 -13.71 -16.75 25.80
CA PRO A 38 -13.44 -16.25 27.15
C PRO A 38 -12.02 -15.68 27.25
N ARG A 39 -11.84 -14.65 28.09
CA ARG A 39 -10.54 -14.01 28.36
C ARG A 39 -9.46 -15.05 28.71
N SER A 40 -8.33 -14.97 28.02
CA SER A 40 -7.12 -15.72 28.34
C SER A 40 -5.91 -14.83 28.64
N VAL A 41 -5.83 -13.64 28.04
CA VAL A 41 -4.70 -12.69 28.18
C VAL A 41 -5.22 -11.25 28.13
N CYS A 42 -5.47 -10.64 29.29
CA CYS A 42 -5.87 -9.22 29.41
C CYS A 42 -5.57 -8.75 30.85
N ALA A 43 -5.34 -7.46 31.10
CA ALA A 43 -5.11 -6.92 32.44
C ALA A 43 -6.40 -6.79 33.30
N LEU A 44 -7.58 -6.69 32.67
CA LEU A 44 -8.85 -6.52 33.37
C LEU A 44 -9.26 -7.77 34.14
N THR A 45 -9.34 -7.73 35.47
CA THR A 45 -9.72 -8.88 36.32
C THR A 45 -11.14 -9.41 36.07
N ARG A 46 -12.03 -8.60 35.50
CA ARG A 46 -13.43 -8.97 35.24
C ARG A 46 -13.56 -9.95 34.06
N PRO A 47 -14.46 -10.95 34.15
CA PRO A 47 -14.75 -11.84 33.03
C PRO A 47 -15.33 -11.06 31.86
N HIS A 48 -14.72 -11.21 30.67
CA HIS A 48 -15.22 -10.64 29.44
C HIS A 48 -14.85 -11.55 28.26
N LYS A 49 -15.43 -11.25 27.09
CA LYS A 49 -15.17 -11.97 25.84
C LYS A 49 -14.11 -11.24 25.04
N MET A 50 -13.19 -11.98 24.44
CA MET A 50 -12.21 -11.48 23.50
C MET A 50 -12.56 -11.97 22.10
N GLN A 51 -12.35 -11.13 21.09
CA GLN A 51 -12.52 -11.51 19.70
C GLN A 51 -11.26 -12.24 19.23
N TYR A 52 -11.41 -13.52 18.91
CA TYR A 52 -10.34 -14.35 18.38
C TYR A 52 -10.48 -14.39 16.86
N GLN A 53 -9.43 -14.00 16.14
CA GLN A 53 -9.38 -14.09 14.68
C GLN A 53 -8.22 -14.97 14.23
N LEU A 54 -8.55 -16.02 13.46
CA LEU A 54 -7.55 -16.87 12.81
C LEU A 54 -7.36 -16.37 11.38
N LEU A 55 -6.10 -16.12 11.03
CA LEU A 55 -5.67 -15.59 9.76
C LEU A 55 -4.98 -16.69 8.97
N ARG A 56 -5.28 -16.78 7.68
CA ARG A 56 -4.53 -17.61 6.73
C ARG A 56 -4.02 -16.76 5.61
N ARG A 57 -2.83 -17.10 5.13
CA ARG A 57 -2.25 -16.48 3.95
C ARG A 57 -3.17 -16.66 2.73
N SER A 58 -3.40 -15.57 2.00
CA SER A 58 -4.03 -15.55 0.67
C SER A 58 -3.10 -14.99 -0.42
N SER A 59 -1.87 -14.63 -0.06
CA SER A 59 -0.80 -14.19 -0.95
C SER A 59 -0.58 -15.14 -2.16
N GLU A 60 -0.60 -14.59 -3.37
CA GLU A 60 -0.26 -15.25 -4.65
C GLU A 60 1.24 -15.51 -4.81
N THR A 61 2.13 -14.68 -4.25
CA THR A 61 3.59 -14.89 -4.30
C THR A 61 4.01 -16.15 -3.55
N CYS A 62 3.41 -16.45 -2.42
CA CYS A 62 3.65 -17.73 -1.75
C CYS A 62 3.03 -18.90 -2.51
N LYS A 63 1.90 -18.70 -3.19
CA LYS A 63 1.27 -19.74 -4.03
C LYS A 63 2.13 -20.06 -5.25
N ALA A 64 2.77 -19.06 -5.84
CA ALA A 64 3.68 -19.23 -6.97
C ALA A 64 4.97 -19.97 -6.57
N ALA A 65 5.49 -19.72 -5.36
CA ALA A 65 6.69 -20.39 -4.88
C ALA A 65 6.47 -21.86 -4.51
N THR A 66 5.29 -22.20 -3.98
CA THR A 66 4.89 -23.59 -3.74
C THR A 66 3.52 -23.87 -4.35
N PRO A 67 3.44 -24.15 -5.67
CA PRO A 67 2.18 -24.36 -6.37
C PRO A 67 1.37 -25.56 -5.85
N TYR A 68 2.08 -26.55 -5.31
CA TYR A 68 1.53 -27.83 -4.89
C TYR A 68 1.29 -27.93 -3.38
N ASP A 69 1.90 -27.04 -2.58
CA ASP A 69 1.79 -27.05 -1.12
C ASP A 69 1.15 -25.77 -0.58
N ALA A 70 0.33 -25.95 0.46
CA ALA A 70 -0.23 -24.83 1.18
C ALA A 70 0.84 -24.20 2.08
N CYS A 71 1.08 -22.90 1.91
CA CYS A 71 1.91 -22.12 2.82
C CYS A 71 1.50 -22.36 4.28
N GLN A 72 2.50 -22.62 5.11
CA GLN A 72 2.33 -23.06 6.48
C GLN A 72 2.04 -21.89 7.45
N TRP A 73 2.15 -20.64 6.99
CA TRP A 73 1.93 -19.46 7.83
C TRP A 73 0.47 -19.34 8.29
N LEU A 74 0.32 -19.12 9.58
CA LEU A 74 -0.93 -18.80 10.27
C LEU A 74 -0.73 -17.59 11.16
N GLY A 75 -1.65 -16.64 11.09
CA GLY A 75 -1.72 -15.53 12.02
C GLY A 75 -2.88 -15.71 13.00
N LYS A 76 -2.75 -15.15 14.19
CA LYS A 76 -3.81 -15.09 15.18
C LYS A 76 -3.83 -13.70 15.79
N GLU A 77 -4.97 -13.05 15.69
CA GLU A 77 -5.26 -11.78 16.35
C GLU A 77 -6.23 -12.04 17.50
N LEU A 78 -5.91 -11.53 18.69
CA LEU A 78 -6.76 -11.58 19.86
C LEU A 78 -7.04 -10.16 20.34
N THR A 79 -8.31 -9.77 20.29
CA THR A 79 -8.73 -8.39 20.57
C THR A 79 -9.62 -8.35 21.80
N CYS A 80 -9.21 -7.59 22.81
CA CYS A 80 -10.04 -7.24 23.95
C CYS A 80 -11.04 -6.17 23.52
N GLN A 81 -12.35 -6.48 23.55
CA GLN A 81 -13.37 -5.51 23.16
C GLN A 81 -13.59 -4.40 24.21
N GLU A 82 -13.21 -4.63 25.48
CA GLU A 82 -13.36 -3.64 26.54
C GLU A 82 -12.22 -2.62 26.57
N LEU A 83 -10.97 -3.09 26.45
CA LEU A 83 -9.80 -2.21 26.42
C LEU A 83 -9.44 -1.72 25.02
N ASN A 84 -10.05 -2.28 23.97
CA ASN A 84 -9.67 -2.08 22.58
C ASN A 84 -8.16 -2.36 22.32
N ARG A 85 -7.62 -3.39 23.00
CA ARG A 85 -6.21 -3.79 22.90
C ARG A 85 -6.06 -5.13 22.20
N VAL A 86 -5.00 -5.24 21.40
CA VAL A 86 -4.79 -6.32 20.43
C VAL A 86 -3.46 -7.02 20.68
N THR A 87 -3.47 -8.34 20.61
CA THR A 87 -2.27 -9.18 20.59
C THR A 87 -2.24 -10.01 19.32
N ILE A 88 -1.12 -9.93 18.60
CA ILE A 88 -0.91 -10.65 17.34
C ILE A 88 0.19 -11.68 17.53
N THR A 89 -0.11 -12.92 17.17
CA THR A 89 0.83 -14.04 17.21
C THR A 89 0.82 -14.77 15.87
N GLU A 90 1.94 -15.33 15.48
CA GLU A 90 2.08 -16.10 14.25
C GLU A 90 2.59 -17.52 14.52
N SER A 91 2.37 -18.42 13.57
CA SER A 91 2.86 -19.80 13.58
C SER A 91 3.22 -20.21 12.16
N GLY A 92 4.32 -20.94 11.99
CA GLY A 92 4.84 -21.31 10.67
C GLY A 92 5.49 -20.12 9.94
N ASN A 93 5.99 -20.38 8.74
CA ASN A 93 6.71 -19.39 7.95
C ASN A 93 6.03 -19.17 6.59
N HIS A 94 6.23 -17.99 6.02
CA HIS A 94 5.99 -17.77 4.60
C HIS A 94 7.14 -18.36 3.79
N GLU A 95 6.83 -18.99 2.66
CA GLU A 95 7.85 -19.57 1.76
C GLU A 95 8.61 -18.50 0.97
N THR A 96 8.05 -17.30 0.86
CA THR A 96 8.70 -16.17 0.21
C THR A 96 8.68 -14.96 1.11
N PHE A 97 9.73 -14.15 1.04
CA PHE A 97 9.77 -12.81 1.67
C PHE A 97 9.25 -11.70 0.74
N VAL A 98 9.06 -12.02 -0.55
CA VAL A 98 8.57 -11.08 -1.58
C VAL A 98 7.19 -10.55 -1.21
N ARG A 99 7.07 -9.23 -1.04
CA ARG A 99 5.79 -8.56 -0.82
C ARG A 99 5.03 -8.46 -2.14
N GLU A 100 3.72 -8.69 -2.09
CA GLU A 100 2.87 -8.46 -3.25
C GLU A 100 2.70 -6.97 -3.52
N PRO A 101 2.58 -6.57 -4.80
CA PRO A 101 1.99 -5.28 -5.13
C PRO A 101 0.63 -5.20 -4.44
N ARG A 102 0.50 -4.29 -3.47
CA ARG A 102 -0.75 -4.12 -2.74
C ARG A 102 -1.81 -3.71 -3.76
N GLN A 103 -2.89 -4.47 -3.86
CA GLN A 103 -4.05 -3.97 -4.59
C GLN A 103 -4.49 -2.66 -3.92
N PRO A 104 -4.97 -1.66 -4.69
CA PRO A 104 -5.45 -0.40 -4.13
C PRO A 104 -6.47 -0.70 -3.03
N GLN A 105 -6.07 -0.48 -1.78
CA GLN A 105 -6.95 -0.71 -0.66
C GLN A 105 -7.99 0.40 -0.63
N VAL A 106 -9.23 0.03 -0.29
CA VAL A 106 -10.29 1.01 -0.02
C VAL A 106 -9.81 1.85 1.17
N THR A 107 -9.45 3.11 0.92
CA THR A 107 -8.93 4.02 1.94
C THR A 107 -9.94 4.18 3.08
N PRO A 108 -9.50 4.53 4.31
CA PRO A 108 -10.41 4.78 5.43
C PRO A 108 -11.55 5.73 5.05
N ARG A 109 -11.25 6.80 4.30
CA ARG A 109 -12.26 7.73 3.80
C ARG A 109 -13.26 7.10 2.82
N LEU A 110 -12.82 6.19 1.95
CA LEU A 110 -13.73 5.43 1.08
C LEU A 110 -14.61 4.45 1.88
N LYS A 111 -14.11 3.92 3.01
CA LYS A 111 -14.92 3.11 3.93
C LYS A 111 -15.98 3.96 4.65
N ASP A 112 -15.63 5.16 5.10
CA ASP A 112 -16.58 6.12 5.67
C ASP A 112 -17.66 6.51 4.68
N TYR A 113 -17.26 6.88 3.46
CA TYR A 113 -18.20 7.15 2.36
C TYR A 113 -19.10 5.94 2.08
N GLY A 114 -18.53 4.73 2.04
CA GLY A 114 -19.31 3.51 1.87
C GLY A 114 -20.37 3.30 2.97
N ARG A 115 -20.02 3.61 4.23
CA ARG A 115 -20.97 3.58 5.37
C ARG A 115 -22.06 4.65 5.23
N GLU A 116 -21.70 5.86 4.81
CA GLU A 116 -22.65 6.96 4.59
C GLU A 116 -23.63 6.64 3.45
N MET A 117 -23.15 6.15 2.31
CA MET A 117 -24.04 5.76 1.22
C MET A 117 -24.93 4.57 1.60
N ALA A 118 -24.43 3.66 2.44
CA ALA A 118 -25.24 2.57 2.98
C ALA A 118 -26.35 3.08 3.94
N SER A 119 -26.07 4.09 4.78
CA SER A 119 -27.09 4.69 5.65
C SER A 119 -28.15 5.46 4.86
N GLN A 120 -27.80 5.99 3.69
CA GLN A 120 -28.74 6.56 2.72
C GLN A 120 -29.53 5.51 1.91
N GLY A 121 -29.33 4.22 2.17
CA GLY A 121 -30.08 3.14 1.54
C GLY A 121 -29.61 2.77 0.13
N LEU A 122 -28.42 3.21 -0.29
CA LEU A 122 -27.89 2.79 -1.59
C LEU A 122 -27.53 1.30 -1.58
N ARG A 123 -27.84 0.63 -2.69
CA ARG A 123 -27.48 -0.78 -2.88
C ARG A 123 -25.95 -0.94 -2.98
N PRO A 124 -25.37 -2.04 -2.47
CA PRO A 124 -23.92 -2.27 -2.51
C PRO A 124 -23.29 -2.10 -3.90
N THR A 125 -23.98 -2.51 -4.97
CA THR A 125 -23.52 -2.33 -6.35
C THR A 125 -23.34 -0.86 -6.73
N ARG A 126 -24.26 0.01 -6.30
CA ARG A 126 -24.18 1.46 -6.57
C ARG A 126 -23.08 2.12 -5.74
N ILE A 127 -22.94 1.71 -4.49
CA ILE A 127 -21.84 2.18 -3.63
C ILE A 127 -20.49 1.82 -4.26
N ARG A 128 -20.33 0.57 -4.71
CA ARG A 128 -19.11 0.11 -5.39
C ARG A 128 -18.81 0.92 -6.65
N MET A 129 -19.82 1.21 -7.48
CA MET A 129 -19.66 2.00 -8.70
C MET A 129 -19.27 3.46 -8.40
N ASN A 130 -19.84 4.05 -7.37
CA ASN A 130 -19.50 5.42 -6.96
C ASN A 130 -18.07 5.50 -6.42
N ILE A 131 -17.63 4.51 -5.64
CA ILE A 131 -16.25 4.41 -5.13
C ILE A 131 -15.25 4.30 -6.28
N THR A 132 -15.56 3.52 -7.32
CA THR A 132 -14.61 3.24 -8.40
C THR A 132 -14.63 4.24 -9.55
N ARG A 133 -15.72 5.00 -9.75
CA ARG A 133 -15.93 5.79 -10.98
C ARG A 133 -16.44 7.21 -10.76
N SER A 134 -16.67 7.67 -9.52
CA SER A 134 -17.24 8.99 -9.31
C SER A 134 -16.18 10.11 -9.41
N PRO A 135 -16.45 11.22 -10.12
CA PRO A 135 -15.61 12.43 -10.06
C PRO A 135 -15.45 12.99 -8.64
N TYR A 136 -16.40 12.71 -7.73
CA TYR A 136 -16.32 13.10 -6.33
C TYR A 136 -15.18 12.40 -5.57
N THR A 137 -14.85 11.14 -5.88
CA THR A 137 -13.74 10.44 -5.21
C THR A 137 -12.38 10.97 -5.66
N LYS A 138 -12.22 11.28 -6.95
CA LYS A 138 -11.02 11.93 -7.49
C LYS A 138 -10.78 13.33 -6.89
N LYS A 139 -11.82 14.17 -6.83
CA LYS A 139 -11.70 15.57 -6.38
C LYS A 139 -11.67 15.77 -4.86
N THR A 140 -12.37 14.92 -4.11
CA THR A 140 -12.65 15.17 -2.67
C THR A 140 -12.03 14.12 -1.75
N LEU A 141 -11.70 12.94 -2.28
CA LEU A 141 -11.14 11.81 -1.52
C LEU A 141 -9.69 11.50 -1.91
N HIS A 142 -9.04 12.41 -2.65
CA HIS A 142 -7.65 12.34 -3.13
C HIS A 142 -7.29 11.03 -3.87
N GLN A 143 -8.25 10.43 -4.56
CA GLN A 143 -7.99 9.31 -5.46
C GLN A 143 -7.39 9.85 -6.77
N ASN A 144 -6.15 10.35 -6.68
CA ASN A 144 -5.33 10.79 -7.81
C ASN A 144 -4.47 9.62 -8.30
N ASP A 145 -5.10 8.50 -8.63
CA ASP A 145 -4.42 7.29 -9.08
C ASP A 145 -3.97 7.42 -10.56
N ASP A 146 -3.67 8.64 -11.02
CA ASP A 146 -3.15 8.91 -12.37
C ASP A 146 -1.65 8.54 -12.48
N HIS A 147 -1.12 7.83 -11.47
CA HIS A 147 0.27 7.37 -11.39
C HIS A 147 0.69 6.62 -12.66
N ASP A 148 -0.11 5.64 -13.10
CA ASP A 148 0.22 4.84 -14.27
C ASP A 148 0.12 5.65 -15.58
N GLU A 149 -0.79 6.63 -15.62
CA GLU A 149 -0.93 7.54 -16.76
C GLU A 149 0.27 8.51 -16.85
N ILE A 150 0.65 9.12 -15.73
CA ILE A 150 1.81 10.00 -15.60
C ILE A 150 3.09 9.22 -15.92
N LEU A 151 3.23 7.99 -15.41
CA LEU A 151 4.34 7.11 -15.76
C LEU A 151 4.40 6.82 -17.26
N GLY A 152 3.26 6.58 -17.90
CA GLY A 152 3.19 6.40 -19.35
C GLY A 152 3.64 7.64 -20.12
N GLN A 153 3.25 8.83 -19.68
CA GLN A 153 3.67 10.10 -20.29
C GLN A 153 5.18 10.34 -20.12
N ILE A 154 5.74 10.04 -18.95
CA ILE A 154 7.18 10.17 -18.69
C ILE A 154 7.98 9.23 -19.58
N GLU A 155 7.49 7.99 -19.74
CA GLU A 155 8.12 6.96 -20.58
C GLU A 155 8.10 7.34 -22.06
N GLN A 156 7.01 7.93 -22.55
CA GLN A 156 6.93 8.47 -23.91
C GLN A 156 7.92 9.62 -24.16
N LEU A 157 8.28 10.36 -23.11
CA LEU A 157 9.28 11.44 -23.16
C LEU A 157 10.69 10.95 -22.85
N ALA A 158 10.95 9.65 -22.73
CA ALA A 158 12.30 9.16 -22.44
C ALA A 158 13.30 9.58 -23.52
N TYR A 159 14.52 9.94 -23.09
CA TYR A 159 15.60 10.27 -24.03
C TYR A 159 15.95 9.06 -24.90
N GLY A 160 15.99 9.27 -26.21
CA GLY A 160 16.30 8.25 -27.20
C GLY A 160 16.98 8.84 -28.43
N PRO A 161 17.49 8.00 -29.35
CA PRO A 161 18.25 8.45 -30.51
C PRO A 161 17.44 9.33 -31.48
N GLU A 162 16.11 9.32 -31.39
CA GLU A 162 15.21 10.11 -32.23
C GLU A 162 14.83 11.47 -31.62
N VAL A 163 15.29 11.78 -30.40
CA VAL A 163 14.96 13.04 -29.72
C VAL A 163 15.80 14.17 -30.31
N SER A 164 15.13 15.16 -30.89
CA SER A 164 15.79 16.36 -31.45
C SER A 164 16.30 17.30 -30.36
N ASP A 165 17.24 18.20 -30.71
CA ASP A 165 17.87 19.13 -29.76
C ASP A 165 16.90 20.03 -29.01
N THR A 166 15.75 20.34 -29.62
CA THR A 166 14.71 21.21 -29.05
C THR A 166 13.53 20.43 -28.50
N SER A 167 13.47 19.12 -28.72
CA SER A 167 12.40 18.28 -28.19
C SER A 167 12.62 18.06 -26.69
N PRO A 168 11.56 18.24 -25.86
CA PRO A 168 11.67 17.95 -24.44
C PRO A 168 11.76 16.44 -24.22
N PHE A 169 12.59 16.04 -23.26
CA PHE A 169 12.68 14.68 -22.76
C PHE A 169 12.69 14.67 -21.24
N SER A 170 12.30 13.54 -20.66
CA SER A 170 12.24 13.30 -19.23
C SER A 170 13.52 12.66 -18.70
N PHE A 171 13.93 13.08 -17.50
CA PHE A 171 15.00 12.45 -16.74
C PHE A 171 14.63 12.41 -15.26
N GLY A 172 15.00 11.33 -14.58
CA GLY A 172 14.75 11.12 -13.15
C GLY A 172 16.06 10.99 -12.38
N TRP A 173 15.97 11.15 -11.06
CA TRP A 173 17.13 11.02 -10.16
C TRP A 173 17.64 9.58 -10.11
N GLU A 174 16.81 8.65 -9.62
CA GLU A 174 17.10 7.21 -9.61
C GLU A 174 16.39 6.52 -10.77
N ARG A 175 16.98 5.44 -11.28
CA ARG A 175 16.38 4.57 -12.29
C ARG A 175 16.42 3.13 -11.80
N ASP A 176 15.36 2.37 -12.08
CA ASP A 176 15.29 0.96 -11.77
C ASP A 176 16.23 0.13 -12.67
N ALA A 177 16.30 -1.18 -12.43
CA ALA A 177 17.13 -2.11 -13.21
C ALA A 177 16.74 -2.20 -14.70
N ARG A 178 15.59 -1.64 -15.10
CA ARG A 178 15.12 -1.56 -16.49
C ARG A 178 15.38 -0.18 -17.11
N GLY A 179 16.01 0.73 -16.37
CA GLY A 179 16.29 2.09 -16.80
C GLY A 179 15.08 3.03 -16.68
N LYS A 180 13.98 2.62 -16.05
CA LYS A 180 12.81 3.48 -15.82
C LYS A 180 13.06 4.39 -14.62
N PRO A 181 12.70 5.69 -14.65
CA PRO A 181 12.85 6.54 -13.47
C PRO A 181 12.10 5.95 -12.27
N ASP A 182 12.78 5.85 -11.13
CA ASP A 182 12.16 5.51 -9.85
C ASP A 182 11.33 6.71 -9.42
N VAL A 183 10.01 6.50 -9.42
CA VAL A 183 9.04 7.56 -9.20
C VAL A 183 8.60 7.67 -7.74
N GLY A 184 9.18 6.88 -6.83
CA GLY A 184 8.78 6.87 -5.44
C GLY A 184 7.29 6.54 -5.26
N ASN A 185 6.73 6.86 -4.10
CA ASN A 185 5.29 6.75 -3.85
C ASN A 185 4.63 8.15 -3.69
N GLY A 186 5.39 9.22 -3.93
CA GLY A 186 4.95 10.59 -3.76
C GLY A 186 4.81 11.05 -2.31
N SER A 187 5.36 10.32 -1.32
CA SER A 187 5.42 10.79 0.07
C SER A 187 6.61 11.72 0.29
N ASP A 188 6.61 12.47 1.39
CA ASP A 188 7.73 13.34 1.76
C ASP A 188 9.05 12.57 1.92
N GLU A 189 9.00 11.30 2.36
CA GLU A 189 10.17 10.43 2.50
C GLU A 189 10.63 9.82 1.18
N LYS A 190 9.73 9.71 0.19
CA LYS A 190 10.00 9.14 -1.15
C LYS A 190 9.30 9.99 -2.23
N PRO A 191 9.76 11.23 -2.42
CA PRO A 191 9.11 12.16 -3.32
C PRO A 191 9.22 11.68 -4.76
N PHE A 192 8.19 11.96 -5.55
CA PHE A 192 8.23 11.75 -6.98
C PHE A 192 8.98 12.92 -7.65
N LEU A 193 10.16 12.65 -8.20
CA LEU A 193 11.01 13.66 -8.84
C LEU A 193 11.27 13.29 -10.31
N VAL A 194 10.71 14.10 -11.21
CA VAL A 194 11.01 14.03 -12.65
C VAL A 194 11.33 15.42 -13.18
N GLY A 195 12.41 15.53 -13.93
CA GLY A 195 12.79 16.73 -14.66
C GLY A 195 12.44 16.59 -16.14
N LEU A 196 12.07 17.72 -16.77
CA LEU A 196 11.96 17.84 -18.22
C LEU A 196 13.03 18.81 -18.71
N THR A 197 13.77 18.43 -19.73
CA THR A 197 14.78 19.30 -20.36
C THR A 197 14.87 19.04 -21.86
N THR A 198 15.68 19.81 -22.57
CA THR A 198 16.01 19.60 -23.98
C THR A 198 17.52 19.41 -24.11
N THR A 199 18.00 18.73 -25.15
CA THR A 199 19.43 18.51 -25.37
C THR A 199 20.17 19.85 -25.47
N ARG A 200 19.55 20.84 -26.12
CA ARG A 200 20.06 22.21 -26.23
C ARG A 200 20.25 22.88 -24.86
N LEU A 201 19.32 22.70 -23.93
CA LEU A 201 19.47 23.21 -22.56
C LEU A 201 20.59 22.49 -21.80
N SER A 202 20.72 21.17 -21.95
CA SER A 202 21.80 20.41 -21.32
C SER A 202 23.19 20.82 -21.82
N HIS A 203 23.35 21.10 -23.12
CA HIS A 203 24.59 21.65 -23.65
C HIS A 203 24.92 23.05 -23.11
N ASN A 204 23.89 23.87 -22.83
CA ASN A 204 24.10 25.16 -22.19
C ASN A 204 24.44 25.04 -20.71
N ALA A 205 23.91 24.02 -20.01
CA ALA A 205 24.23 23.76 -18.60
C ALA A 205 25.70 23.35 -18.37
N ALA A 206 26.40 22.88 -19.40
CA ALA A 206 27.84 22.60 -19.35
C ALA A 206 28.73 23.86 -19.50
N ARG A 207 28.15 25.04 -19.73
CA ARG A 207 28.87 26.30 -19.85
C ARG A 207 29.14 26.92 -18.48
N ASP A 208 29.97 27.94 -18.45
CA ASP A 208 30.25 28.69 -17.22
C ASP A 208 28.93 29.21 -16.59
N PRO A 209 28.64 28.94 -15.30
CA PRO A 209 27.38 29.34 -14.66
C PRO A 209 27.12 30.85 -14.63
N SER A 210 28.15 31.69 -14.78
CA SER A 210 27.96 33.14 -14.88
C SER A 210 27.53 33.59 -16.28
N SER A 211 27.62 32.70 -17.28
CA SER A 211 27.31 32.98 -18.68
C SER A 211 25.90 32.57 -19.11
N PHE A 212 25.14 31.87 -18.25
CA PHE A 212 23.82 31.36 -18.57
C PHE A 212 22.94 31.17 -17.33
N VAL A 213 21.66 31.52 -17.42
CA VAL A 213 20.67 31.32 -16.35
C VAL A 213 19.85 30.07 -16.66
N PHE A 214 19.99 29.05 -15.81
CA PHE A 214 19.15 27.84 -15.87
C PHE A 214 17.92 28.01 -14.99
N HIS A 215 16.74 28.17 -15.63
CA HIS A 215 15.46 28.20 -14.93
C HIS A 215 14.96 26.78 -14.70
N MET A 216 14.78 26.40 -13.43
CA MET A 216 14.22 25.11 -13.01
C MET A 216 12.86 25.36 -12.37
N ASP A 217 11.81 24.88 -13.01
CA ASP A 217 10.45 24.89 -12.45
C ASP A 217 10.20 23.58 -11.71
N ALA A 218 9.77 23.67 -10.46
CA ALA A 218 9.39 22.52 -9.65
C ALA A 218 7.91 22.62 -9.29
N THR A 219 7.16 21.56 -9.55
CA THR A 219 5.77 21.43 -9.11
C THR A 219 5.72 20.37 -8.02
N PHE A 220 5.34 20.78 -6.80
CA PHE A 220 5.08 19.87 -5.69
C PHE A 220 3.57 19.69 -5.55
N LYS A 221 3.13 18.49 -5.21
CA LYS A 221 1.71 18.18 -4.97
C LYS A 221 1.51 17.79 -3.52
#